data_AF-A0A535VFB9-F1
#
_entry.id   AF-A0A535VFB9-F1
#
_cell.length_a   1.000
_cell.length_b   1.000
_cell.length_c   1.000
_cell.angle_alpha   90.00
_cell.angle_beta   90.00
_cell.angle_gamma   90.00
#
_symmetry.space_group_name_H-M   'P 1'
#
loop_
_entity.id
_entity.type
_entity.pdbx_description
1 polymer ?
#
loop_
_entity_poly.entity_id
_entity_poly.type
_entity_poly.pdbx_seq_one_letter_code
_entity_poly.pdbx_strand_id
1 'polypeptide(L)'
;MSKQTTHQRSRQERRREEQQRREEERRRAARRKGITTAGIVAAAVLVVAALVYFAIVQAQAPANAAYPAIDGVSCDSGEHGDFHIHAHVSIYIDGKPVTIPAQVGIASDSSCLDWLHTHTSDGVIHIEAPNGFSITLKNFLDIWGKRFPQLNYPSQLSDATGWQAYVNGKPFTGDFRTIPLQAHTLITLAYNSPGAQPNTTFDWNGL
;
A
#
# COMPACT_ATOMS: atom_id res chain seq x y z
N MET A 1 2.62 -94.08 -12.98
CA MET A 1 3.31 -92.85 -13.45
C MET A 1 2.66 -91.58 -12.88
N SER A 2 2.69 -91.34 -11.56
CA SER A 2 1.91 -90.23 -10.96
C SER A 2 2.65 -89.36 -9.92
N LYS A 3 3.78 -89.82 -9.34
CA LYS A 3 4.46 -89.07 -8.25
C LYS A 3 5.44 -87.99 -8.72
N GLN A 4 6.03 -88.13 -9.91
CA GLN A 4 7.07 -87.20 -10.43
C GLN A 4 6.47 -85.86 -10.90
N THR A 5 5.29 -85.91 -11.50
CA THR A 5 4.55 -84.75 -12.02
C THR A 5 4.08 -83.80 -10.90
N THR A 6 3.69 -84.36 -9.76
CA THR A 6 3.23 -83.61 -8.57
C THR A 6 4.36 -82.78 -7.94
N HIS A 7 5.58 -83.32 -7.90
CA HIS A 7 6.74 -82.63 -7.32
C HIS A 7 7.23 -81.47 -8.20
N GLN A 8 7.13 -81.60 -9.52
CA GLN A 8 7.45 -80.50 -10.45
C GLN A 8 6.40 -79.37 -10.40
N ARG A 9 5.10 -79.70 -10.36
CA ARG A 9 4.02 -78.71 -10.18
C ARG A 9 4.18 -77.92 -8.88
N SER A 10 4.46 -78.61 -7.77
CA SER A 10 4.76 -78.03 -6.46
C SER A 10 5.97 -77.07 -6.45
N ARG A 11 7.00 -77.33 -7.26
CA ARG A 11 8.15 -76.42 -7.41
C ARG A 11 7.81 -75.19 -8.23
N GLN A 12 6.95 -75.33 -9.24
CA GLN A 12 6.54 -74.23 -10.11
C GLN A 12 5.57 -73.27 -9.40
N GLU A 13 4.66 -73.80 -8.59
CA GLU A 13 3.75 -73.02 -7.73
C GLU A 13 4.53 -72.18 -6.71
N ARG A 14 5.47 -72.79 -5.97
CA ARG A 14 6.35 -72.06 -5.04
C ARG A 14 7.13 -70.92 -5.71
N ARG A 15 7.63 -71.12 -6.93
CA ARG A 15 8.32 -70.07 -7.70
C ARG A 15 7.37 -68.93 -8.10
N ARG A 16 6.12 -69.24 -8.45
CA ARG A 16 5.09 -68.23 -8.78
C ARG A 16 4.68 -67.44 -7.54
N GLU A 17 4.49 -68.10 -6.40
CA GLU A 17 4.21 -67.45 -5.11
C GLU A 17 5.35 -66.51 -4.68
N GLU A 18 6.60 -66.95 -4.80
CA GLU A 18 7.77 -66.09 -4.52
C GLU A 18 7.84 -64.87 -5.46
N GLN A 19 7.54 -65.05 -6.75
CA GLN A 19 7.49 -63.94 -7.71
C GLN A 19 6.38 -62.95 -7.37
N GLN A 20 5.18 -63.44 -7.04
CA GLN A 20 4.04 -62.61 -6.61
C GLN A 20 4.38 -61.84 -5.34
N ARG A 21 4.99 -62.49 -4.34
CA ARG A 21 5.43 -61.84 -3.11
C ARG A 21 6.46 -60.74 -3.36
N ARG A 22 7.45 -60.98 -4.22
CA ARG A 22 8.45 -59.96 -4.60
C ARG A 22 7.81 -58.79 -5.35
N GLU A 23 6.83 -59.05 -6.20
CA GLU A 23 6.11 -58.01 -6.93
C GLU A 23 5.24 -57.16 -5.99
N GLU A 24 4.55 -57.80 -5.05
CA GLU A 24 3.81 -57.09 -3.99
C GLU A 24 4.73 -56.24 -3.11
N GLU A 25 5.87 -56.78 -2.68
CA GLU A 25 6.87 -56.04 -1.90
C GLU A 25 7.41 -54.83 -2.67
N ARG A 26 7.69 -54.98 -3.98
CA ARG A 26 8.09 -53.86 -4.86
C ARG A 26 6.97 -52.82 -5.00
N ARG A 27 5.72 -53.23 -5.22
CA ARG A 27 4.56 -52.33 -5.32
C ARG A 27 4.33 -51.58 -4.00
N ARG A 28 4.43 -52.25 -2.85
CA ARG A 28 4.32 -51.63 -1.52
C ARG A 28 5.47 -50.63 -1.27
N ALA A 29 6.70 -50.98 -1.62
CA ALA A 29 7.86 -50.09 -1.50
C ALA A 29 7.75 -48.86 -2.42
N ALA A 30 7.31 -49.03 -3.67
CA ALA A 30 7.08 -47.95 -4.62
C ALA A 30 5.96 -47.01 -4.15
N ARG A 31 4.84 -47.56 -3.66
CA ARG A 31 3.74 -46.79 -3.06
C ARG A 31 4.20 -46.01 -1.84
N ARG A 32 4.99 -46.63 -0.94
CA ARG A 32 5.54 -45.95 0.24
C ARG A 32 6.47 -44.81 -0.17
N LYS A 33 7.39 -45.03 -1.12
CA LYS A 33 8.25 -43.97 -1.68
C LYS A 33 7.43 -42.84 -2.30
N GLY A 34 6.43 -43.15 -3.12
CA GLY A 34 5.54 -42.17 -3.74
C GLY A 34 4.79 -41.31 -2.71
N ILE A 35 4.24 -41.93 -1.66
CA ILE A 35 3.60 -41.21 -0.55
C ILE A 35 4.61 -40.31 0.18
N THR A 36 5.83 -40.81 0.42
CA THR A 36 6.87 -40.03 1.12
C THR A 36 7.30 -38.82 0.30
N THR A 37 7.54 -39.00 -1.00
CA THR A 37 7.89 -37.91 -1.92
C THR A 37 6.75 -36.90 -2.07
N ALA A 38 5.50 -37.34 -2.23
CA ALA A 38 4.35 -36.45 -2.28
C ALA A 38 4.18 -35.66 -0.97
N GLY A 39 4.41 -36.29 0.18
CA GLY A 39 4.41 -35.63 1.49
C GLY A 39 5.49 -34.55 1.61
N ILE A 40 6.73 -34.84 1.17
CA ILE A 40 7.84 -33.88 1.16
C ILE A 40 7.52 -32.68 0.26
N VAL A 41 7.00 -32.94 -0.95
CA VAL A 41 6.63 -31.86 -1.89
C VAL A 41 5.51 -31.01 -1.31
N ALA A 42 4.47 -31.62 -0.74
CA ALA A 42 3.38 -30.88 -0.10
C ALA A 42 3.88 -30.03 1.07
N ALA A 43 4.75 -30.58 1.92
CA ALA A 43 5.36 -29.83 3.02
C ALA A 43 6.21 -28.66 2.51
N ALA A 44 7.02 -28.86 1.47
CA ALA A 44 7.83 -27.79 0.88
C ALA A 44 6.95 -26.67 0.29
N VAL A 45 5.86 -27.00 -0.40
CA VAL A 45 4.90 -26.01 -0.92
C VAL A 45 4.26 -25.21 0.22
N LEU A 46 3.85 -25.88 1.31
CA LEU A 46 3.28 -25.19 2.47
C LEU A 46 4.29 -24.26 3.14
N VAL A 47 5.56 -24.68 3.25
CA VAL A 47 6.63 -23.82 3.80
C VAL A 47 6.85 -22.60 2.93
N VAL A 48 6.95 -22.78 1.60
CA VAL A 48 7.13 -21.64 0.67
C VAL A 48 5.93 -20.70 0.73
N ALA A 49 4.71 -21.23 0.75
CA ALA A 49 3.50 -20.41 0.89
C ALA A 49 3.48 -19.62 2.21
N ALA A 50 3.89 -20.25 3.31
CA ALA A 50 4.01 -19.58 4.61
C ALA A 50 5.09 -18.49 4.61
N LEU A 51 6.24 -18.72 3.96
CA LEU A 51 7.31 -17.72 3.83
C LEU A 51 6.89 -16.53 2.96
N VAL A 52 6.22 -16.79 1.83
CA VAL A 52 5.66 -15.74 0.96
C VAL A 52 4.61 -14.94 1.72
N TYR A 53 3.68 -15.61 2.42
CA TYR A 53 2.68 -14.95 3.25
C TYR A 53 3.34 -14.08 4.35
N PHE A 54 4.34 -14.62 5.04
CA PHE A 54 5.08 -13.90 6.07
C PHE A 54 5.80 -12.67 5.52
N ALA A 55 6.44 -12.78 4.35
CA ALA A 55 7.10 -11.67 3.68
C ALA A 55 6.11 -10.55 3.28
N ILE A 56 4.93 -10.91 2.77
CA ILE A 56 3.86 -9.95 2.44
C ILE A 56 3.39 -9.21 3.70
N VAL A 57 3.15 -9.94 4.81
CA VAL A 57 2.70 -9.35 6.08
C VAL A 57 3.77 -8.41 6.68
N GLN A 58 5.04 -8.80 6.65
CA GLN A 58 6.16 -7.97 7.13
C GLN A 58 6.31 -6.69 6.30
N ALA A 59 6.13 -6.76 4.98
CA ALA A 59 6.19 -5.59 4.11
C ALA A 59 5.03 -4.60 4.32
N GLN A 60 3.96 -5.02 5.01
CA GLN A 60 2.79 -4.20 5.32
C GLN A 60 2.76 -3.68 6.76
N ALA A 61 3.79 -3.99 7.57
CA ALA A 61 3.89 -3.43 8.91
C ALA A 61 4.05 -1.90 8.81
N PRO A 62 3.21 -1.09 9.50
CA PRO A 62 3.36 0.34 9.46
C PRO A 62 4.74 0.71 10.01
N ALA A 63 5.48 1.54 9.27
CA ALA A 63 6.81 2.02 9.66
C ALA A 63 6.79 2.66 11.07
N ASN A 64 5.63 3.13 11.51
CA ASN A 64 5.41 3.59 12.88
C ASN A 64 3.98 3.26 13.36
N ALA A 65 3.85 2.44 14.42
CA ALA A 65 2.55 2.08 14.99
C ALA A 65 1.79 3.27 15.60
N ALA A 66 2.49 4.32 16.02
CA ALA A 66 1.88 5.56 16.51
C ALA A 66 1.34 6.44 15.37
N TYR A 67 1.85 6.25 14.15
CA TYR A 67 1.47 7.01 12.95
C TYR A 67 1.06 6.05 11.82
N PRO A 68 -0.09 5.34 11.96
CA PRO A 68 -0.54 4.38 10.95
C PRO A 68 -0.88 5.08 9.63
N ALA A 69 -0.77 4.41 8.49
CA ALA A 69 -1.07 5.05 7.20
C ALA A 69 -2.50 5.63 7.14
N ILE A 70 -2.66 6.84 6.58
CA ILE A 70 -3.95 7.49 6.33
C ILE A 70 -4.18 7.49 4.82
N ASP A 71 -5.29 6.90 4.37
CA ASP A 71 -5.63 6.78 2.94
C ASP A 71 -4.50 6.17 2.08
N GLY A 72 -3.71 5.27 2.67
CA GLY A 72 -2.55 4.65 2.00
C GLY A 72 -1.28 5.51 1.98
N VAL A 73 -1.30 6.69 2.60
CA VAL A 73 -0.11 7.53 2.83
C VAL A 73 0.58 7.09 4.11
N SER A 74 1.84 6.66 4.02
CA SER A 74 2.64 6.23 5.17
C SER A 74 3.43 7.38 5.79
N CYS A 75 3.77 7.22 7.08
CA CYS A 75 4.70 8.06 7.81
C CYS A 75 6.04 7.34 7.95
N ASP A 76 7.06 7.81 7.25
CA ASP A 76 8.39 7.17 7.17
C ASP A 76 9.46 8.03 7.86
N SER A 77 10.58 7.43 8.26
CA SER A 77 11.62 8.10 9.06
C SER A 77 12.42 9.16 8.30
N GLY A 78 12.16 9.36 7.00
CA GLY A 78 12.85 10.34 6.15
C GLY A 78 12.09 10.63 4.86
N GLU A 79 12.55 11.67 4.18
CA GLU A 79 12.10 12.09 2.86
C GLU A 79 12.47 11.07 1.78
N HIS A 80 11.58 10.86 0.80
CA HIS A 80 11.85 10.01 -0.36
C HIS A 80 12.28 10.87 -1.55
N GLY A 81 13.40 10.51 -2.18
CA GLY A 81 13.92 11.23 -3.36
C GLY A 81 13.41 10.71 -4.71
N ASP A 82 12.88 9.49 -4.77
CA ASP A 82 12.52 8.83 -6.02
C ASP A 82 11.28 9.45 -6.69
N PHE A 83 10.30 9.86 -5.87
CA PHE A 83 9.17 10.67 -6.31
C PHE A 83 9.02 11.85 -5.36
N HIS A 84 9.50 13.01 -5.80
CA HIS A 84 9.53 14.25 -5.04
C HIS A 84 8.97 15.37 -5.93
N ILE A 85 7.77 15.83 -5.63
CA ILE A 85 7.12 16.94 -6.33
C ILE A 85 6.44 17.88 -5.33
N HIS A 86 6.10 19.08 -5.79
CA HIS A 86 5.45 20.11 -4.97
C HIS A 86 4.12 20.54 -5.58
N ALA A 87 3.13 20.87 -4.75
CA ALA A 87 1.90 21.53 -5.15
C ALA A 87 1.59 22.67 -4.18
N HIS A 88 0.91 23.72 -4.62
CA HIS A 88 0.62 24.88 -3.78
C HIS A 88 -0.89 25.08 -3.64
N VAL A 89 -1.35 25.28 -2.41
CA VAL A 89 -2.77 25.44 -2.09
C VAL A 89 -3.01 26.75 -1.35
N SER A 90 -3.92 27.57 -1.89
CA SER A 90 -4.47 28.75 -1.23
C SER A 90 -5.90 28.50 -0.83
N ILE A 91 -6.26 28.87 0.40
CA ILE A 91 -7.60 28.67 0.96
C ILE A 91 -8.17 30.03 1.36
N TYR A 92 -9.41 30.29 0.96
CA TYR A 92 -10.20 31.44 1.39
C TYR A 92 -11.50 30.96 2.03
N ILE A 93 -11.83 31.47 3.21
CA ILE A 93 -13.09 31.20 3.91
C ILE A 93 -13.71 32.54 4.27
N ASP A 94 -14.95 32.76 3.82
CA ASP A 94 -15.72 33.99 4.06
C ASP A 94 -14.93 35.27 3.67
N GLY A 95 -14.23 35.21 2.54
CA GLY A 95 -13.41 36.28 1.98
C GLY A 95 -12.05 36.48 2.65
N LYS A 96 -11.68 35.67 3.65
CA LYS A 96 -10.42 35.79 4.38
C LYS A 96 -9.44 34.66 3.99
N PRO A 97 -8.15 34.96 3.79
CA PRO A 97 -7.16 33.93 3.55
C PRO A 97 -7.00 33.06 4.81
N VAL A 98 -6.85 31.76 4.60
CA VAL A 98 -6.58 30.76 5.62
C VAL A 98 -5.21 30.17 5.35
N THR A 99 -4.34 30.26 6.36
CA THR A 99 -2.99 29.71 6.31
C THR A 99 -3.03 28.20 6.47
N ILE A 100 -2.36 27.48 5.58
CA ILE A 100 -1.95 26.09 5.82
C ILE A 100 -0.69 26.18 6.70
N PRO A 101 -0.70 25.68 7.94
CA PRO A 101 0.45 25.81 8.83
C PRO A 101 1.64 24.96 8.37
N ALA A 102 2.84 25.33 8.82
CA ALA A 102 3.98 24.42 8.80
C ALA A 102 3.72 23.17 9.66
N GLN A 103 4.53 22.12 9.47
CA GLN A 103 4.51 20.88 10.25
C GLN A 103 3.26 20.00 10.08
N VAL A 104 2.35 20.30 9.15
CA VAL A 104 1.32 19.33 8.77
C VAL A 104 2.00 18.11 8.17
N GLY A 105 1.65 16.90 8.62
CA GLY A 105 2.26 15.66 8.15
C GLY A 105 3.58 15.30 8.85
N ILE A 106 4.09 16.12 9.78
CA ILE A 106 5.36 15.84 10.47
C ILE A 106 5.07 15.44 11.92
N ALA A 107 5.54 14.25 12.32
CA ALA A 107 5.36 13.74 13.67
C ALA A 107 5.93 14.71 14.72
N SER A 108 5.17 14.96 15.79
CA SER A 108 5.58 15.95 16.81
C SER A 108 6.85 15.55 17.58
N ASP A 109 7.16 14.26 17.62
CA ASP A 109 8.38 13.69 18.19
C ASP A 109 9.50 13.55 17.15
N SER A 110 9.29 14.04 15.92
CA SER A 110 10.21 13.94 14.78
C SER A 110 10.57 12.50 14.40
N SER A 111 9.72 11.52 14.76
CA SER A 111 9.98 10.10 14.47
C SER A 111 9.73 9.74 13.00
N CYS A 112 8.86 10.47 12.31
CA CYS A 112 8.54 10.27 10.90
C CYS A 112 7.89 11.51 10.26
N LEU A 113 7.78 11.48 8.93
CA LEU A 113 6.98 12.38 8.12
C LEU A 113 6.05 11.57 7.21
N ASP A 114 4.80 11.98 7.11
CA ASP A 114 3.89 11.50 6.09
C ASP A 114 4.43 11.89 4.70
N TRP A 115 4.24 11.05 3.69
CA TRP A 115 4.64 11.38 2.30
C TRP A 115 4.02 12.68 1.78
N LEU A 116 2.99 13.18 2.48
CA LEU A 116 2.39 14.49 2.27
C LEU A 116 2.61 15.35 3.50
N HIS A 117 3.39 16.41 3.36
CA HIS A 117 3.70 17.30 4.47
C HIS A 117 4.01 18.73 4.03
N THR A 118 4.19 19.61 5.00
CA THR A 118 4.54 21.02 4.80
C THR A 118 5.73 21.39 5.69
N HIS A 119 6.79 21.93 5.10
CA HIS A 119 7.92 22.49 5.86
C HIS A 119 7.66 23.91 6.37
N THR A 120 6.87 24.70 5.63
CA THR A 120 6.56 26.09 5.98
C THR A 120 5.06 26.38 5.86
N SER A 121 4.66 27.61 6.19
CA SER A 121 3.26 28.06 6.13
C SER A 121 2.90 28.82 4.85
N ASP A 122 3.68 28.64 3.79
CA ASP A 122 3.46 29.29 2.49
C ASP A 122 2.39 28.61 1.63
N GLY A 123 1.89 27.43 2.04
CA GLY A 123 0.89 26.65 1.32
C GLY A 123 1.47 25.63 0.36
N VAL A 124 2.79 25.45 0.32
CA VAL A 124 3.44 24.36 -0.43
C VAL A 124 3.27 23.04 0.30
N ILE A 125 2.66 22.08 -0.40
CA ILE A 125 2.57 20.68 -0.02
C ILE A 125 3.70 19.95 -0.72
N HIS A 126 4.54 19.29 0.06
CA HIS A 126 5.55 18.35 -0.39
C HIS A 126 4.91 16.98 -0.62
N ILE A 127 5.24 16.35 -1.73
CA ILE A 127 4.80 15.00 -2.08
C ILE A 127 6.04 14.15 -2.32
N GLU A 128 6.37 13.33 -1.33
CA GLU A 128 7.62 12.58 -1.25
C GLU A 128 7.33 11.12 -0.90
N ALA A 129 7.23 10.28 -1.93
CA ALA A 129 6.77 8.91 -1.82
C ALA A 129 7.75 7.92 -2.47
N PRO A 130 7.73 6.62 -2.10
CA PRO A 130 8.60 5.61 -2.71
C PRO A 130 8.23 5.31 -4.18
N ASN A 131 7.03 5.67 -4.63
CA ASN A 131 6.62 5.62 -6.02
C ASN A 131 5.53 6.66 -6.31
N GLY A 132 5.31 6.95 -7.59
CA GLY A 132 4.21 7.81 -8.03
C GLY A 132 2.88 7.08 -7.94
N PHE A 133 2.24 7.10 -6.77
CA PHE A 133 0.83 6.70 -6.63
C PHE A 133 -0.08 7.92 -6.78
N SER A 134 -1.33 7.69 -7.18
CA SER A 134 -2.31 8.76 -7.39
C SER A 134 -2.72 9.40 -6.06
N ILE A 135 -2.09 10.53 -5.74
CA ILE A 135 -2.43 11.36 -4.58
C ILE A 135 -3.38 12.47 -4.99
N THR A 136 -4.38 12.72 -4.16
CA THR A 136 -5.29 13.85 -4.29
C THR A 136 -5.22 14.77 -3.08
N LEU A 137 -5.81 15.96 -3.22
CA LEU A 137 -5.96 16.92 -2.15
C LEU A 137 -6.65 16.32 -0.90
N LYS A 138 -7.58 15.38 -1.09
CA LYS A 138 -8.20 14.62 0.01
C LYS A 138 -7.16 14.02 0.95
N ASN A 139 -6.12 13.38 0.41
CA ASN A 139 -5.15 12.67 1.22
C ASN A 139 -4.44 13.62 2.19
N PHE A 140 -4.03 14.79 1.69
CA PHE A 140 -3.43 15.84 2.53
C PHE A 140 -4.42 16.40 3.56
N LEU A 141 -5.67 16.69 3.15
CA LEU A 141 -6.69 17.20 4.06
C LEU A 141 -7.07 16.21 5.16
N ASP A 142 -7.06 14.91 4.86
CA ASP A 142 -7.33 13.86 5.83
C ASP A 142 -6.17 13.70 6.82
N ILE A 143 -4.92 13.82 6.37
CA ILE A 143 -3.76 13.89 7.27
C ILE A 143 -3.89 15.10 8.21
N TRP A 144 -4.14 16.29 7.66
CA TRP A 144 -4.28 17.50 8.45
C TRP A 144 -5.45 17.39 9.43
N GLY A 145 -6.65 17.02 8.97
CA GLY A 145 -7.85 17.02 9.78
C GLY A 145 -7.96 15.87 10.78
N LYS A 146 -7.42 14.67 10.48
CA LYS A 146 -7.52 13.51 11.38
C LYS A 146 -6.37 13.43 12.37
N ARG A 147 -5.14 13.78 11.94
CA ARG A 147 -3.94 13.61 12.75
C ARG A 147 -3.41 14.92 13.31
N PHE A 148 -3.56 16.01 12.57
CA PHE A 148 -3.05 17.32 12.98
C PHE A 148 -4.14 18.40 13.16
N PRO A 149 -5.34 18.09 13.70
CA PRO A 149 -6.41 19.09 13.81
C PRO A 149 -6.03 20.28 14.71
N GLN A 150 -5.11 20.06 15.67
CA GLN A 150 -4.55 21.11 16.53
C GLN A 150 -3.76 22.17 15.76
N LEU A 151 -3.33 21.88 14.53
CA LEU A 151 -2.76 22.86 13.60
C LEU A 151 -3.87 23.64 12.90
N ASN A 152 -4.85 24.13 13.67
CA ASN A 152 -5.95 24.99 13.21
C ASN A 152 -6.70 24.48 11.97
N TYR A 153 -7.03 23.19 11.90
CA TYR A 153 -7.80 22.65 10.77
C TYR A 153 -9.18 23.32 10.67
N PRO A 154 -9.52 24.01 9.57
CA PRO A 154 -10.83 24.64 9.39
C PRO A 154 -11.95 23.59 9.24
N SER A 155 -13.02 23.71 10.03
CA SER A 155 -14.13 22.76 9.96
C SER A 155 -14.85 22.76 8.61
N GLN A 156 -14.87 23.90 7.90
CA GLN A 156 -15.47 24.06 6.57
C GLN A 156 -14.80 23.16 5.52
N LEU A 157 -13.53 22.78 5.73
CA LEU A 157 -12.88 21.83 4.83
C LEU A 157 -13.56 20.47 4.90
N SER A 158 -14.34 20.15 5.93
CA SER A 158 -15.17 18.94 5.99
C SER A 158 -16.51 19.06 5.24
N ASP A 159 -16.90 20.26 4.80
CA ASP A 159 -18.15 20.47 4.07
C ASP A 159 -18.00 20.03 2.60
N ALA A 160 -19.03 19.35 2.08
CA ALA A 160 -19.04 18.87 0.70
C ALA A 160 -19.48 19.93 -0.33
N THR A 161 -20.05 21.05 0.13
CA THR A 161 -20.63 22.10 -0.73
C THR A 161 -20.21 23.49 -0.25
N GLY A 162 -20.53 24.54 -1.00
CA GLY A 162 -20.16 25.92 -0.66
C GLY A 162 -18.77 26.34 -1.14
N TRP A 163 -18.04 25.43 -1.79
CA TRP A 163 -16.71 25.66 -2.34
C TRP A 163 -16.76 26.01 -3.83
N GLN A 164 -15.96 27.00 -4.20
CA GLN A 164 -15.43 27.17 -5.54
C GLN A 164 -13.97 26.71 -5.52
N ALA A 165 -13.57 25.93 -6.51
CA ALA A 165 -12.20 25.45 -6.64
C ALA A 165 -11.62 25.88 -8.00
N TYR A 166 -10.32 26.13 -8.02
CA TYR A 166 -9.57 26.48 -9.21
C TYR A 166 -8.29 25.67 -9.26
N VAL A 167 -7.93 25.21 -10.46
CA VAL A 167 -6.66 24.52 -10.73
C VAL A 167 -5.93 25.32 -11.81
N ASN A 168 -4.73 25.81 -11.48
CA ASN A 168 -3.90 26.65 -12.35
C ASN A 168 -4.70 27.84 -12.93
N GLY A 169 -5.42 28.55 -12.05
CA GLY A 169 -6.24 29.70 -12.42
C GLY A 169 -7.59 29.38 -13.07
N LYS A 170 -7.84 28.11 -13.45
CA LYS A 170 -9.07 27.72 -14.17
C LYS A 170 -10.10 27.12 -13.21
N PRO A 171 -11.40 27.44 -13.37
CA PRO A 171 -12.44 26.82 -12.56
C PRO A 171 -12.39 25.29 -12.64
N PHE A 172 -12.47 24.65 -11.49
CA PHE A 172 -12.61 23.21 -11.35
C PHE A 172 -14.06 22.87 -10.98
N THR A 173 -14.63 21.88 -11.66
CA THR A 173 -16.00 21.41 -11.40
C THR A 173 -15.96 20.00 -10.82
N GLY A 174 -16.67 19.79 -9.71
CA GLY A 174 -16.71 18.53 -8.98
C GLY A 174 -16.24 18.70 -7.54
N ASP A 175 -15.99 17.58 -6.87
CA ASP A 175 -15.47 17.57 -5.51
C ASP A 175 -13.97 17.96 -5.52
N PHE A 176 -13.64 19.10 -4.90
CA PHE A 176 -12.27 19.61 -4.83
C PHE A 176 -11.31 18.62 -4.15
N ARG A 177 -11.80 17.73 -3.28
CA ARG A 177 -10.98 16.70 -2.63
C ARG A 177 -10.39 15.71 -3.66
N THR A 178 -11.01 15.59 -4.83
CA THR A 178 -10.56 14.70 -5.91
C THR A 178 -9.46 15.30 -6.79
N ILE A 179 -9.11 16.58 -6.59
CA ILE A 179 -8.06 17.25 -7.37
C ILE A 179 -6.72 16.51 -7.17
N PRO A 180 -6.09 15.99 -8.23
CA PRO A 180 -4.78 15.36 -8.12
C PRO A 180 -3.70 16.37 -7.73
N LEU A 181 -2.77 15.96 -6.85
CA LEU A 181 -1.57 16.75 -6.56
C LEU A 181 -0.50 16.36 -7.59
N GLN A 182 -0.23 17.28 -8.54
CA GLN A 182 0.81 17.11 -9.56
C GLN A 182 1.86 18.19 -9.42
N ALA A 183 3.03 17.97 -10.03
CA ALA A 183 4.16 18.90 -10.01
C ALA A 183 3.72 20.32 -10.39
N HIS A 184 4.00 21.24 -9.47
CA HIS A 184 3.72 22.67 -9.54
C HIS A 184 2.25 23.03 -9.83
N THR A 185 1.31 22.17 -9.43
CA THR A 185 -0.12 22.50 -9.52
C THR A 185 -0.47 23.58 -8.50
N LEU A 186 -1.19 24.60 -8.96
CA LEU A 186 -1.75 25.65 -8.11
C LEU A 186 -3.23 25.38 -7.87
N ILE A 187 -3.63 25.24 -6.62
CA ILE A 187 -5.02 25.03 -6.21
C ILE A 187 -5.48 26.24 -5.41
N THR A 188 -6.61 26.82 -5.78
CA THR A 188 -7.29 27.83 -4.95
C THR A 188 -8.65 27.30 -4.53
N LEU A 189 -8.89 27.23 -3.22
CA LEU A 189 -10.17 26.88 -2.64
C LEU A 189 -10.83 28.13 -2.06
N ALA A 190 -12.10 28.34 -2.35
CA ALA A 190 -12.85 29.52 -1.93
C ALA A 190 -14.23 29.11 -1.39
N TYR A 191 -14.39 29.12 -0.07
CA TYR A 191 -15.65 28.88 0.62
C TYR A 191 -16.37 30.19 0.89
N ASN A 192 -17.61 30.33 0.42
CA ASN A 192 -18.39 31.58 0.55
C ASN A 192 -17.58 32.85 0.18
N SER A 193 -16.72 32.73 -0.83
CA SER A 193 -15.72 33.75 -1.18
C SER A 193 -15.83 34.16 -2.66
N PRO A 194 -16.95 34.78 -3.09
CA PRO A 194 -17.23 35.05 -4.50
C PRO A 194 -16.25 36.00 -5.20
N GLY A 195 -15.39 36.70 -4.46
CA GLY A 195 -14.35 37.58 -4.99
C GLY A 195 -12.93 37.01 -4.94
N ALA A 196 -12.74 35.77 -4.46
CA ALA A 196 -11.43 35.16 -4.36
C ALA A 196 -10.79 35.06 -5.75
N GLN A 197 -9.57 35.59 -5.89
CA GLN A 197 -8.81 35.52 -7.13
C GLN A 197 -8.01 34.23 -7.14
N PRO A 198 -8.10 33.40 -8.20
CA PRO A 198 -7.37 32.16 -8.25
C PRO A 198 -5.89 32.40 -8.57
N ASN A 199 -5.02 31.60 -7.98
CA ASN A 199 -3.59 31.67 -8.21
C ASN A 199 -3.30 31.21 -9.65
N THR A 200 -2.56 32.04 -10.39
CA THR A 200 -2.09 31.74 -11.75
C THR A 200 -0.57 31.60 -11.83
N THR A 201 0.12 32.05 -10.80
CA THR A 201 1.58 31.98 -10.64
C THR A 201 1.91 31.75 -9.16
N PHE A 202 3.08 31.17 -8.92
CA PHE A 202 3.70 31.04 -7.59
C PHE A 202 5.22 31.04 -7.79
N ASP A 203 5.95 31.68 -6.90
CA ASP A 203 7.41 31.71 -6.94
C ASP A 203 7.96 30.51 -6.17
N TRP A 204 8.31 29.45 -6.90
CA TRP A 204 8.77 28.18 -6.33
C TRP A 204 10.15 28.24 -5.70
N ASN A 205 10.93 29.31 -5.92
CA ASN A 205 12.25 29.48 -5.29
C ASN A 205 13.21 28.26 -5.44
N GLY A 206 13.08 27.49 -6.52
CA GLY A 206 13.90 26.30 -6.79
C GLY A 206 13.29 24.95 -6.38
N LEU A 207 12.07 24.95 -5.85
CA LEU A 207 11.22 23.77 -5.65
C LEU A 207 10.55 23.31 -6.95
#